data_AF-A0A841FJT3-F1
#
_entry.id   AF-A0A841FJT3-F1
#
_cell.length_a   1.000
_cell.length_b   1.000
_cell.length_c   1.000
_cell.angle_alpha   90.00
_cell.angle_beta   90.00
_cell.angle_gamma   90.00
#
_symmetry.space_group_name_H-M   'P 1'
#
loop_
_entity.id
_entity.type
_entity.pdbx_description
1 polymer ?
#
loop_
_entity_poly.entity_id
_entity_poly.type
_entity_poly.pdbx_seq_one_letter_code
_entity_poly.pdbx_strand_id
1 'polypeptide(L)'
;MSSQGVLDGTARRFERVVAEAQSVGRMPSLVAGVSRGGGLAWSGARGRVEGVVPDVGTQYRIGSLTKTMVAVLVMRLRDEGLVDLSDSLDKHVPGSAVGDRTVGQLLAHTGGVVAELPGSWWERVPGVDREEMHERLSADPVVSRAGGGFHYSNPGYALLGELVERVRGAGWWEVLGAELLGPLGMSRTVLEPSGAFARGFAVHPWADVVLTEAVQDLGAMGPAGQLWSTVADLSRWAVFLSGDTGGVLSGDTLAEMCEPVGVSDGDAWTGGYGLGVQLWRSGGRRLVGHGGSVPGYLAGIVVDREWSSGAVALMNCTSSEKSGVAASLLSALGELEPPMPGEWSPEVGVDPGLLEVVGPWYWGAAPSGVRLLREGWLELFSLGRSGGRGARFRPNGDGTWTGLDGYYTGEVLRVVRDGVGVVSHLDVGTFVYTREPYGPAGVVPGGVDSAGWV
;
A
#
# COMPACT_ATOMS: atom_id res chain seq x y z
N MET A 1 22.44 -19.06 6.17
CA MET A 1 21.71 -17.84 6.57
C MET A 1 22.73 -16.73 6.87
N SER A 2 23.48 -16.30 5.86
CA SER A 2 24.54 -15.30 6.00
C SER A 2 24.03 -13.90 5.65
N SER A 3 24.23 -12.98 6.59
CA SER A 3 24.15 -11.51 6.47
C SER A 3 22.75 -10.91 6.21
N GLN A 4 22.16 -10.33 7.27
CA GLN A 4 21.05 -9.36 7.20
C GLN A 4 21.45 -8.03 6.52
N GLY A 5 22.75 -7.79 6.29
CA GLY A 5 23.26 -6.58 5.64
C GLY A 5 23.23 -6.66 4.12
N VAL A 6 23.51 -5.52 3.48
CA VAL A 6 23.77 -5.44 2.02
C VAL A 6 25.26 -5.64 1.73
N LEU A 7 25.60 -6.01 0.49
CA LEU A 7 26.98 -6.16 0.04
C LEU A 7 27.71 -4.80 0.03
N ASP A 8 29.03 -4.81 0.20
CA ASP A 8 29.85 -3.58 0.25
C ASP A 8 29.68 -2.67 -0.97
N GLY A 9 29.59 -3.27 -2.17
CA GLY A 9 29.35 -2.53 -3.41
C GLY A 9 28.01 -1.80 -3.41
N THR A 10 26.97 -2.44 -2.89
CA THR A 10 25.62 -1.89 -2.73
C THR A 10 25.59 -0.81 -1.66
N ALA A 11 26.21 -1.04 -0.50
CA ALA A 11 26.35 -0.04 0.55
C ALA A 11 27.02 1.24 0.02
N ARG A 12 28.11 1.09 -0.75
CA ARG A 12 28.80 2.22 -1.40
C ARG A 12 27.93 2.96 -2.41
N ARG A 13 27.09 2.24 -3.16
CA ARG A 13 26.10 2.86 -4.06
C ARG A 13 25.07 3.67 -3.27
N PHE A 14 24.56 3.14 -2.17
CA PHE A 14 23.60 3.85 -1.31
C PHE A 14 24.20 5.10 -0.66
N GLU A 15 25.44 5.01 -0.17
CA GLU A 15 26.17 6.19 0.35
C GLU A 15 26.28 7.29 -0.70
N ARG A 16 26.55 6.93 -1.96
CA ARG A 16 26.60 7.87 -3.07
C ARG A 16 25.24 8.50 -3.35
N VAL A 17 24.16 7.71 -3.38
CA VAL A 17 22.79 8.22 -3.56
C VAL A 17 22.45 9.24 -2.48
N VAL A 18 22.72 8.94 -1.20
CA VAL A 18 22.47 9.87 -0.09
C VAL A 18 23.35 11.11 -0.17
N ALA A 19 24.63 10.98 -0.54
CA ALA A 19 25.53 12.11 -0.69
C ALA A 19 25.14 13.04 -1.85
N GLU A 20 24.80 12.48 -3.00
CA GLU A 20 24.33 13.25 -4.17
C GLU A 20 23.01 13.95 -3.85
N ALA A 21 22.04 13.24 -3.26
CA ALA A 21 20.76 13.83 -2.88
C ALA A 21 20.90 14.97 -1.86
N GLN A 22 21.70 14.78 -0.81
CA GLN A 22 21.93 15.82 0.20
C GLN A 22 22.63 17.04 -0.41
N SER A 23 23.65 16.83 -1.24
CA SER A 23 24.43 17.91 -1.85
C SER A 23 23.62 18.69 -2.89
N VAL A 24 22.97 18.00 -3.83
CA VAL A 24 22.19 18.63 -4.90
C VAL A 24 20.91 19.26 -4.36
N GLY A 25 20.22 18.57 -3.44
CA GLY A 25 19.03 19.08 -2.76
C GLY A 25 19.33 20.13 -1.70
N ARG A 26 20.61 20.43 -1.44
CA ARG A 26 21.08 21.43 -0.45
C ARG A 26 20.44 21.22 0.92
N MET A 27 20.30 19.95 1.31
CA MET A 27 19.55 19.56 2.50
C MET A 27 20.41 19.77 3.76
N PRO A 28 19.94 20.49 4.79
CA PRO A 28 20.67 20.63 6.04
C PRO A 28 20.91 19.29 6.73
N SER A 29 19.94 18.36 6.62
CA SER A 29 20.01 17.02 7.17
C SER A 29 19.20 16.02 6.32
N LEU A 30 19.80 14.85 6.08
CA LEU A 30 19.18 13.71 5.43
C LEU A 30 19.62 12.43 6.15
N VAL A 31 18.65 11.60 6.54
CA VAL A 31 18.89 10.23 7.00
C VAL A 31 18.02 9.27 6.21
N ALA A 32 18.57 8.12 5.85
CA ALA A 32 17.87 7.10 5.07
C ALA A 32 18.19 5.69 5.57
N GLY A 33 17.31 4.75 5.27
CA GLY A 33 17.44 3.35 5.60
C GLY A 33 16.88 2.44 4.51
N VAL A 34 17.43 1.25 4.40
CA VAL A 34 16.93 0.16 3.54
C VAL A 34 16.65 -1.04 4.41
N SER A 35 15.44 -1.57 4.28
CA SER A 35 14.95 -2.77 4.94
C SER A 35 14.91 -3.95 3.97
N ARG A 36 15.31 -5.13 4.46
CA ARG A 36 15.29 -6.40 3.74
C ARG A 36 15.22 -7.55 4.73
N GLY A 37 14.45 -8.59 4.43
CA GLY A 37 14.40 -9.79 5.26
C GLY A 37 13.86 -9.52 6.67
N GLY A 38 12.85 -8.65 6.80
CA GLY A 38 12.17 -8.37 8.06
C GLY A 38 12.83 -7.31 8.95
N GLY A 39 13.89 -6.61 8.49
CA GLY A 39 14.54 -5.58 9.30
C GLY A 39 15.41 -4.61 8.51
N LEU A 40 16.01 -3.66 9.22
CA LEU A 40 16.93 -2.67 8.66
C LEU A 40 18.26 -3.35 8.26
N ALA A 41 18.56 -3.35 6.96
CA ALA A 41 19.75 -3.95 6.38
C ALA A 41 20.88 -2.93 6.13
N TRP A 42 20.53 -1.65 6.00
CA TRP A 42 21.48 -0.56 5.80
C TRP A 42 20.89 0.77 6.26
N SER A 43 21.74 1.68 6.72
CA SER A 43 21.39 3.08 6.97
C SER A 43 22.52 4.03 6.62
N GLY A 44 22.19 5.24 6.20
CA GLY A 44 23.16 6.28 5.90
C GLY A 44 22.61 7.68 6.18
N ALA A 45 23.53 8.61 6.44
CA ALA A 45 23.19 9.97 6.80
C ALA A 45 24.21 10.99 6.26
N ARG A 46 23.71 12.20 6.00
CA ARG A 46 24.48 13.38 5.62
C ARG A 46 23.85 14.65 6.22
N GLY A 47 24.65 15.70 6.32
CA GLY A 47 24.24 16.94 6.97
C GLY A 47 24.43 16.94 8.48
N ARG A 48 23.74 17.86 9.16
CA ARG A 48 23.85 18.08 10.61
C ARG A 48 22.50 18.41 11.24
N VAL A 49 22.27 17.85 12.41
CA VAL A 49 21.24 18.27 13.37
C VAL A 49 21.98 18.71 14.62
N GLU A 50 21.85 19.98 15.01
CA GLU A 50 22.53 20.54 16.20
C GLU A 50 24.05 20.25 16.26
N GLY A 51 24.72 20.26 15.10
CA GLY A 51 26.16 20.05 14.99
C GLY A 51 26.62 18.59 14.89
N VAL A 52 25.72 17.61 15.01
CA VAL A 52 26.03 16.18 14.86
C VAL A 52 25.41 15.56 13.60
N VAL A 53 26.00 14.50 13.07
CA VAL A 53 25.39 13.71 11.98
C VAL A 53 24.13 13.04 12.53
N PRO A 54 22.96 13.15 11.88
CA PRO A 54 21.76 12.45 12.34
C PRO A 54 21.94 10.93 12.24
N ASP A 55 21.26 10.19 13.08
CA ASP A 55 21.24 8.73 13.07
C ASP A 55 19.83 8.18 12.85
N VAL A 56 19.69 6.85 12.87
CA VAL A 56 18.42 6.16 12.66
C VAL A 56 17.37 6.42 13.75
N GLY A 57 17.76 7.03 14.90
CA GLY A 57 16.88 7.39 16.01
C GLY A 57 16.52 8.88 16.07
N THR A 58 17.09 9.69 15.17
CA THR A 58 16.79 11.12 15.05
C THR A 58 15.40 11.33 14.47
N GLN A 59 14.56 12.10 15.16
CA GLN A 59 13.17 12.35 14.76
C GLN A 59 13.01 13.44 13.71
N TYR A 60 12.08 13.23 12.78
CA TYR A 60 11.63 14.20 11.78
C TYR A 60 10.11 14.18 11.71
N ARG A 61 9.47 15.30 11.34
CA ARG A 61 8.06 15.28 10.93
C ARG A 61 7.92 14.37 9.71
N ILE A 62 6.91 13.53 9.72
CA ILE A 62 6.62 12.63 8.59
C ILE A 62 5.43 13.11 7.75
N GLY A 63 4.73 14.15 8.19
CA GLY A 63 3.62 14.74 7.45
C GLY A 63 2.60 13.68 7.07
N SER A 64 2.17 13.73 5.80
CA SER A 64 1.15 12.84 5.23
C SER A 64 1.42 11.34 5.31
N LEU A 65 2.63 10.87 5.67
CA LEU A 65 2.83 9.46 6.05
C LEU A 65 1.93 9.03 7.21
N THR A 66 1.54 9.96 8.08
CA THR A 66 0.57 9.76 9.17
C THR A 66 -0.71 9.09 8.68
N LYS A 67 -1.18 9.44 7.48
CA LYS A 67 -2.41 8.89 6.88
C LYS A 67 -2.37 7.38 6.74
N THR A 68 -1.21 6.82 6.39
CA THR A 68 -1.06 5.37 6.25
C THR A 68 -1.37 4.64 7.55
N MET A 69 -1.01 5.23 8.70
CA MET A 69 -1.27 4.67 10.03
C MET A 69 -2.73 4.84 10.44
N VAL A 70 -3.33 6.00 10.16
CA VAL A 70 -4.77 6.25 10.37
C VAL A 70 -5.60 5.28 9.53
N ALA A 71 -5.21 5.04 8.27
CA ALA A 71 -5.86 4.08 7.41
C ALA A 71 -5.83 2.67 7.98
N VAL A 72 -4.70 2.23 8.57
CA VAL A 72 -4.64 0.91 9.24
C VAL A 72 -5.59 0.82 10.43
N LEU A 73 -5.77 1.88 11.22
CA LEU A 73 -6.76 1.87 12.31
C LEU A 73 -8.18 1.66 11.75
N VAL A 74 -8.54 2.35 10.66
CA VAL A 74 -9.84 2.17 10.01
C VAL A 74 -10.00 0.76 9.44
N MET A 75 -8.97 0.23 8.78
CA MET A 75 -9.00 -1.13 8.23
C MET A 75 -9.06 -2.20 9.32
N ARG A 76 -8.49 -1.93 10.49
CA ARG A 76 -8.63 -2.80 11.67
C ARG A 76 -10.06 -2.79 12.20
N LEU A 77 -10.72 -1.62 12.28
CA LEU A 77 -12.16 -1.55 12.61
C LEU A 77 -13.01 -2.34 11.61
N ARG A 78 -12.60 -2.38 10.34
CA ARG A 78 -13.23 -3.22 9.32
C ARG A 78 -13.03 -4.71 9.57
N ASP A 79 -11.81 -5.15 9.91
CA ASP A 79 -11.55 -6.56 10.25
C ASP A 79 -12.35 -7.02 11.48
N GLU A 80 -12.61 -6.10 12.42
CA GLU A 80 -13.44 -6.34 13.60
C GLU A 80 -14.96 -6.25 13.30
N GLY A 81 -15.36 -5.91 12.08
CA GLY A 81 -16.77 -5.79 11.67
C GLY A 81 -17.48 -4.55 12.23
N LEU A 82 -16.74 -3.57 12.75
CA LEU A 82 -17.29 -2.33 13.33
C LEU A 82 -17.54 -1.25 12.28
N VAL A 83 -16.81 -1.30 11.16
CA VAL A 83 -16.89 -0.34 10.05
C VAL A 83 -16.93 -1.11 8.74
N ASP A 84 -17.86 -0.80 7.84
CA ASP A 84 -17.82 -1.28 6.46
C ASP A 84 -17.26 -0.19 5.54
N LEU A 85 -16.48 -0.55 4.51
CA LEU A 85 -15.94 0.42 3.55
C LEU A 85 -17.02 1.11 2.72
N SER A 86 -18.18 0.49 2.60
CA SER A 86 -19.38 1.03 1.94
C SER A 86 -20.27 1.85 2.87
N ASP A 87 -19.99 1.87 4.18
CA ASP A 87 -20.71 2.73 5.11
C ASP A 87 -20.56 4.19 4.69
N SER A 88 -21.68 4.91 4.63
CA SER A 88 -21.70 6.37 4.59
C SER A 88 -21.02 6.91 5.85
N LEU A 89 -20.21 7.95 5.70
CA LEU A 89 -19.48 8.58 6.80
C LEU A 89 -20.45 9.05 7.89
N ASP A 90 -21.65 9.53 7.54
CA ASP A 90 -22.67 10.04 8.48
C ASP A 90 -23.10 8.99 9.52
N LYS A 91 -22.99 7.69 9.19
CA LYS A 91 -23.23 6.59 10.14
C LYS A 91 -22.28 6.65 11.35
N HIS A 92 -21.03 7.06 11.13
CA HIS A 92 -19.97 7.06 12.14
C HIS A 92 -19.62 8.48 12.63
N VAL A 93 -19.78 9.48 11.77
CA VAL A 93 -19.53 10.90 12.03
C VAL A 93 -20.78 11.72 11.64
N PRO A 94 -21.90 11.57 12.38
CA PRO A 94 -23.14 12.28 12.06
C PRO A 94 -22.95 13.80 12.01
N GLY A 95 -23.56 14.42 11.00
CA GLY A 95 -23.54 15.86 10.77
C GLY A 95 -22.35 16.35 9.93
N SER A 96 -21.51 15.45 9.41
CA SER A 96 -20.41 15.80 8.52
C SER A 96 -20.92 16.37 7.19
N ALA A 97 -20.28 17.45 6.72
CA ALA A 97 -20.58 18.07 5.41
C ALA A 97 -20.33 17.14 4.21
N VAL A 98 -19.61 16.03 4.41
CA VAL A 98 -19.36 14.96 3.42
C VAL A 98 -19.90 13.61 3.88
N GLY A 99 -20.95 13.62 4.72
CA GLY A 99 -21.55 12.43 5.31
C GLY A 99 -22.02 11.40 4.29
N ASP A 100 -22.39 11.81 3.08
CA ASP A 100 -22.82 10.94 1.98
C ASP A 100 -21.68 10.16 1.32
N ARG A 101 -20.41 10.49 1.61
CA ARG A 101 -19.23 9.76 1.13
C ARG A 101 -19.02 8.50 1.93
N THR A 102 -18.53 7.44 1.29
CA THR A 102 -18.22 6.20 2.00
C THR A 102 -16.85 6.25 2.67
N VAL A 103 -16.66 5.44 3.71
CA VAL A 103 -15.35 5.29 4.38
C VAL A 103 -14.25 4.90 3.39
N GLY A 104 -14.52 3.94 2.50
CA GLY A 104 -13.59 3.52 1.46
C GLY A 104 -13.23 4.64 0.46
N GLN A 105 -14.19 5.52 0.12
CA GLN A 105 -13.92 6.67 -0.74
C GLN A 105 -12.98 7.69 -0.09
N LEU A 106 -13.08 7.88 1.22
CA LEU A 106 -12.19 8.78 1.95
C LEU A 106 -10.79 8.18 2.07
N LEU A 107 -10.68 6.89 2.41
CA LEU A 107 -9.42 6.16 2.47
C LEU A 107 -8.68 6.23 1.13
N ALA A 108 -9.40 6.09 0.02
CA ALA A 108 -8.85 6.07 -1.33
C ALA A 108 -8.69 7.44 -1.99
N HIS A 109 -9.07 8.54 -1.32
CA HIS A 109 -9.14 9.87 -1.92
C HIS A 109 -10.01 9.92 -3.20
N THR A 110 -11.12 9.18 -3.23
CA THR A 110 -12.09 9.17 -4.34
C THR A 110 -13.44 9.78 -3.96
N GLY A 111 -13.54 10.39 -2.78
CA GLY A 111 -14.75 11.07 -2.31
C GLY A 111 -14.99 12.46 -2.92
N GLY A 112 -14.03 13.01 -3.67
CA GLY A 112 -14.17 14.35 -4.27
C GLY A 112 -14.24 15.50 -3.25
N VAL A 113 -13.77 15.25 -2.02
CA VAL A 113 -13.68 16.23 -0.93
C VAL A 113 -12.57 17.24 -1.24
N VAL A 114 -12.73 18.51 -0.85
CA VAL A 114 -11.66 19.52 -0.97
C VAL A 114 -10.30 19.04 -0.47
N ALA A 115 -9.23 19.47 -1.14
CA ALA A 115 -7.87 19.07 -0.82
C ALA A 115 -7.42 19.56 0.56
N GLU A 116 -7.74 20.80 0.88
CA GLU A 116 -7.32 21.50 2.08
C GLU A 116 -8.52 22.03 2.87
N LEU A 117 -8.35 22.16 4.18
CA LEU A 117 -9.37 22.82 5.01
C LEU A 117 -9.52 24.28 4.56
N PRO A 118 -10.74 24.76 4.21
CA PRO A 118 -10.93 26.14 3.79
C PRO A 118 -10.46 27.15 4.85
N GLY A 119 -9.87 28.26 4.38
CA GLY A 119 -9.34 29.32 5.24
C GLY A 119 -7.82 29.46 5.17
N SER A 120 -7.16 29.57 6.33
CA SER A 120 -5.70 29.73 6.42
C SER A 120 -4.96 28.45 6.01
N TRP A 121 -3.69 28.60 5.60
CA TRP A 121 -2.80 27.46 5.39
C TRP A 121 -2.55 26.72 6.70
N TRP A 122 -3.31 25.64 6.92
CA TRP A 122 -3.43 24.91 8.20
C TRP A 122 -2.10 24.35 8.74
N GLU A 123 -1.09 24.14 7.90
CA GLU A 123 0.22 23.67 8.34
C GLU A 123 1.11 24.79 8.92
N ARG A 124 0.74 26.07 8.74
CA ARG A 124 1.51 27.24 9.17
C ARG A 124 0.84 28.08 10.26
N VAL A 125 -0.38 27.74 10.65
CA VAL A 125 -1.11 28.37 11.75
C VAL A 125 -1.39 27.34 12.84
N PRO A 126 -1.69 27.75 14.08
CA PRO A 126 -2.19 26.82 15.10
C PRO A 126 -3.40 26.05 14.57
N GLY A 127 -3.45 24.76 14.89
CA GLY A 127 -4.55 23.89 14.55
C GLY A 127 -5.87 24.36 15.14
N VAL A 128 -6.96 23.96 14.48
CA VAL A 128 -8.33 24.24 14.91
C VAL A 128 -8.87 23.06 15.73
N ASP A 129 -9.90 23.32 16.53
CA ASP A 129 -10.65 22.24 17.16
C ASP A 129 -11.62 21.56 16.18
N ARG A 130 -12.34 20.55 16.67
CA ARG A 130 -13.27 19.76 15.86
C ARG A 130 -14.43 20.60 15.34
N GLU A 131 -15.02 21.47 16.17
CA GLU A 131 -16.19 22.26 15.80
C GLU A 131 -15.84 23.23 14.67
N GLU A 132 -14.72 23.93 14.82
CA GLU A 132 -14.22 24.86 13.80
C GLU A 132 -13.79 24.13 12.51
N MET A 133 -13.23 22.92 12.59
CA MET A 133 -12.94 22.11 11.41
C MET A 133 -14.21 21.79 10.61
N HIS A 134 -15.29 21.34 11.27
CA HIS A 134 -16.56 21.05 10.61
C HIS A 134 -17.22 22.32 10.04
N GLU A 135 -17.17 23.45 10.76
CA GLU A 135 -17.68 24.73 10.27
C GLU A 135 -16.96 25.15 8.98
N ARG A 136 -15.63 25.14 8.97
CA ARG A 136 -14.83 25.53 7.80
C ARG A 136 -15.05 24.60 6.62
N LEU A 137 -15.15 23.29 6.86
CA LEU A 137 -15.39 22.31 5.80
C LEU A 137 -16.79 22.46 5.17
N SER A 138 -17.79 22.87 5.96
CA SER A 138 -19.18 23.00 5.50
C SER A 138 -19.40 24.09 4.44
N ALA A 139 -18.45 25.03 4.28
CA ALA A 139 -18.59 26.13 3.33
C ALA A 139 -18.53 25.69 1.85
N ASP A 140 -17.59 24.80 1.50
CA ASP A 140 -17.42 24.25 0.16
C ASP A 140 -16.75 22.86 0.25
N PRO A 141 -17.47 21.81 0.68
CA PRO A 141 -16.85 20.54 1.05
C PRO A 141 -16.45 19.65 -0.13
N VAL A 142 -17.00 19.87 -1.32
CA VAL A 142 -16.98 18.92 -2.44
C VAL A 142 -16.62 19.62 -3.75
N VAL A 143 -15.55 19.15 -4.40
CA VAL A 143 -15.05 19.70 -5.68
C VAL A 143 -15.30 18.79 -6.87
N SER A 144 -15.66 17.52 -6.63
CA SER A 144 -15.99 16.57 -7.69
C SER A 144 -16.94 15.48 -7.20
N ARG A 145 -17.58 14.77 -8.14
CA ARG A 145 -18.49 13.66 -7.81
C ARG A 145 -17.73 12.53 -7.09
N ALA A 146 -18.38 11.89 -6.12
CA ALA A 146 -17.86 10.67 -5.51
C ALA A 146 -17.59 9.59 -6.58
N GLY A 147 -16.46 8.90 -6.45
CA GLY A 147 -15.98 7.93 -7.43
C GLY A 147 -15.61 8.54 -8.78
N GLY A 148 -15.52 9.87 -8.89
CA GLY A 148 -15.18 10.57 -10.14
C GLY A 148 -13.72 10.43 -10.58
N GLY A 149 -12.85 10.03 -9.66
CA GLY A 149 -11.41 9.88 -9.85
C GLY A 149 -10.66 10.18 -8.55
N PHE A 150 -9.34 10.06 -8.59
CA PHE A 150 -8.48 10.42 -7.46
C PHE A 150 -8.45 11.95 -7.27
N HIS A 151 -8.72 12.41 -6.05
CA HIS A 151 -8.54 13.78 -5.59
C HIS A 151 -8.09 13.77 -4.12
N TYR A 152 -6.80 14.05 -3.91
CA TYR A 152 -6.18 14.04 -2.59
C TYR A 152 -6.89 15.00 -1.62
N SER A 153 -7.18 14.55 -0.39
CA SER A 153 -7.89 15.35 0.62
C SER A 153 -7.34 15.15 2.02
N ASN A 154 -6.81 16.23 2.62
CA ASN A 154 -6.40 16.25 4.02
C ASN A 154 -7.61 16.22 4.98
N PRO A 155 -8.68 17.01 4.78
CA PRO A 155 -9.88 16.94 5.63
C PRO A 155 -10.53 15.56 5.66
N GLY A 156 -10.51 14.82 4.55
CA GLY A 156 -10.99 13.44 4.52
C GLY A 156 -10.30 12.54 5.55
N TYR A 157 -9.00 12.71 5.77
CA TYR A 157 -8.25 11.95 6.79
C TYR A 157 -8.44 12.47 8.20
N ALA A 158 -8.68 13.76 8.40
CA ALA A 158 -9.09 14.29 9.69
C ALA A 158 -10.42 13.66 10.14
N LEU A 159 -11.39 13.54 9.21
CA LEU A 159 -12.67 12.87 9.45
C LEU A 159 -12.51 11.36 9.70
N LEU A 160 -11.58 10.68 9.04
CA LEU A 160 -11.26 9.27 9.34
C LEU A 160 -10.65 9.11 10.73
N GLY A 161 -9.81 10.05 11.17
CA GLY A 161 -9.33 10.08 12.55
C GLY A 161 -10.48 10.25 13.56
N GLU A 162 -11.42 11.16 13.27
CA GLU A 162 -12.64 11.32 14.07
C GLU A 162 -13.52 10.06 14.11
N LEU A 163 -13.67 9.37 12.98
CA LEU A 163 -14.38 8.09 12.93
C LEU A 163 -13.76 7.09 13.91
N VAL A 164 -12.42 6.95 13.90
CA VAL A 164 -11.72 6.06 14.85
C VAL A 164 -12.02 6.47 16.29
N GLU A 165 -11.97 7.76 16.59
CA GLU A 165 -12.25 8.28 17.94
C GLU A 165 -13.66 7.95 18.42
N ARG A 166 -14.66 8.15 17.57
CA ARG A 166 -16.07 7.89 17.90
C ARG A 166 -16.34 6.40 18.08
N VAL A 167 -15.76 5.54 17.23
CA VAL A 167 -15.95 4.08 17.32
C VAL A 167 -15.26 3.51 18.56
N ARG A 168 -14.07 4.02 18.92
CA ARG A 168 -13.31 3.55 20.09
C ARG A 168 -13.68 4.24 21.41
N GLY A 169 -14.23 5.44 21.36
CA GLY A 169 -14.47 6.27 22.54
C GLY A 169 -13.18 6.83 23.18
N ALA A 170 -12.08 6.94 22.42
CA ALA A 170 -10.77 7.40 22.87
C ALA A 170 -10.10 8.26 21.79
N GLY A 171 -9.11 9.08 22.14
CA GLY A 171 -8.44 9.96 21.17
C GLY A 171 -7.67 9.17 20.10
N TRP A 172 -7.59 9.67 18.87
CA TRP A 172 -6.99 8.92 17.75
C TRP A 172 -5.53 8.54 18.03
N TRP A 173 -4.81 9.41 18.75
CA TRP A 173 -3.44 9.18 19.16
C TRP A 173 -3.30 8.05 20.19
N GLU A 174 -4.23 7.98 21.14
CA GLU A 174 -4.24 6.93 22.16
C GLU A 174 -4.51 5.56 21.52
N VAL A 175 -5.50 5.52 20.62
CA VAL A 175 -5.82 4.34 19.81
C VAL A 175 -4.61 3.94 18.96
N LEU A 176 -4.01 4.88 18.23
CA LEU A 176 -2.83 4.65 17.41
C LEU A 176 -1.67 4.05 18.22
N GLY A 177 -1.39 4.62 19.39
CA GLY A 177 -0.34 4.15 20.29
C GLY A 177 -0.57 2.72 20.77
N ALA A 178 -1.78 2.41 21.25
CA ALA A 178 -2.11 1.12 21.84
C ALA A 178 -2.29 0.00 20.79
N GLU A 179 -2.93 0.33 19.66
CA GLU A 179 -3.38 -0.67 18.69
C GLU A 179 -2.39 -0.89 17.54
N LEU A 180 -1.49 0.06 17.27
CA LEU A 180 -0.56 -0.03 16.15
C LEU A 180 0.91 0.15 16.57
N LEU A 181 1.26 1.30 17.16
CA LEU A 181 2.67 1.63 17.41
C LEU A 181 3.29 0.74 18.48
N GLY A 182 2.57 0.44 19.56
CA GLY A 182 3.01 -0.47 20.62
C GLY A 182 3.28 -1.89 20.11
N PRO A 183 2.30 -2.56 19.49
CA PRO A 183 2.48 -3.90 18.92
C PRO A 183 3.62 -3.99 17.89
N LEU A 184 3.82 -2.96 17.07
CA LEU A 184 4.91 -2.91 16.08
C LEU A 184 6.25 -2.42 16.66
N GLY A 185 6.31 -2.06 17.94
CA GLY A 185 7.52 -1.57 18.59
C GLY A 185 8.01 -0.20 18.08
N MET A 186 7.12 0.63 17.54
CA MET A 186 7.40 1.97 16.99
C MET A 186 7.37 3.06 18.08
N SER A 187 8.15 2.87 19.13
CA SER A 187 8.15 3.69 20.35
C SER A 187 8.71 5.11 20.19
N ARG A 188 9.35 5.42 19.06
CA ARG A 188 9.90 6.75 18.72
C ARG A 188 9.03 7.50 17.71
N THR A 189 7.86 6.95 17.38
CA THR A 189 6.82 7.64 16.61
C THR A 189 5.88 8.33 17.58
N VAL A 190 5.74 9.65 17.46
CA VAL A 190 5.16 10.53 18.50
C VAL A 190 4.42 11.73 17.89
N LEU A 191 3.50 12.35 18.64
CA LEU A 191 2.87 13.63 18.25
C LEU A 191 3.84 14.80 18.33
N GLU A 192 4.65 14.83 19.38
CA GLU A 192 5.64 15.87 19.65
C GLU A 192 7.02 15.24 19.80
N PRO A 193 8.07 15.85 19.23
CA PRO A 193 9.40 15.27 19.27
C PRO A 193 9.94 15.25 20.69
N SER A 194 10.74 14.23 21.00
CA SER A 194 11.47 14.09 22.25
C SER A 194 12.89 13.59 22.01
N GLY A 195 13.85 13.97 22.85
CA GLY A 195 15.25 13.62 22.64
C GLY A 195 15.83 14.25 21.36
N ALA A 196 16.57 13.47 20.56
CA ALA A 196 17.15 13.96 19.31
C ALA A 196 16.10 14.11 18.20
N PHE A 197 15.91 15.33 17.71
CA PHE A 197 15.03 15.64 16.59
C PHE A 197 15.61 16.75 15.71
N ALA A 198 15.26 16.73 14.42
CA ALA A 198 15.70 17.73 13.46
C ALA A 198 14.76 18.95 13.47
N ARG A 199 15.34 20.14 13.63
CA ARG A 199 14.63 21.40 13.34
C ARG A 199 14.43 21.56 11.83
N GLY A 200 13.25 22.00 11.42
CA GLY A 200 12.86 22.16 10.02
C GLY A 200 13.30 23.49 9.45
N PHE A 201 13.65 23.48 8.16
CA PHE A 201 14.18 24.65 7.47
C PHE A 201 13.57 24.85 6.08
N ALA A 202 13.37 26.12 5.71
CA ALA A 202 13.22 26.53 4.32
C ALA A 202 14.61 26.91 3.78
N VAL A 203 15.04 26.26 2.70
CA VAL A 203 16.32 26.57 2.03
C VAL A 203 16.05 27.67 1.01
N HIS A 204 16.87 28.74 1.01
CA HIS A 204 16.70 29.81 0.03
C HIS A 204 17.05 29.31 -1.39
N PRO A 205 16.20 29.54 -2.41
CA PRO A 205 16.37 28.93 -3.74
C PRO A 205 17.63 29.40 -4.47
N TRP A 206 18.17 30.57 -4.13
CA TRP A 206 19.33 31.18 -4.83
C TRP A 206 20.55 31.47 -3.94
N ALA A 207 20.55 31.05 -2.67
CA ALA A 207 21.66 31.33 -1.74
C ALA A 207 21.76 30.25 -0.68
N ASP A 208 22.98 29.88 -0.25
CA ASP A 208 23.28 28.84 0.75
C ASP A 208 22.97 29.28 2.18
N VAL A 209 21.72 29.70 2.38
CA VAL A 209 21.16 30.14 3.65
C VAL A 209 19.82 29.47 3.90
N VAL A 210 19.47 29.32 5.18
CA VAL A 210 18.23 28.69 5.62
C VAL A 210 17.44 29.63 6.52
N LEU A 211 16.12 29.51 6.45
CA LEU A 211 15.17 30.09 7.40
C LEU A 211 14.57 28.96 8.24
N THR A 212 14.43 29.17 9.55
CA THR A 212 13.76 28.20 10.42
C THR A 212 12.26 28.20 10.14
N GLU A 213 11.68 27.02 9.96
CA GLU A 213 10.23 26.83 9.88
C GLU A 213 9.64 26.57 11.25
N ALA A 214 8.50 27.19 11.55
CA ALA A 214 7.80 26.98 12.80
C ALA A 214 7.06 25.63 12.79
N VAL A 215 7.05 24.95 13.93
CA VAL A 215 6.32 23.70 14.14
C VAL A 215 4.97 24.05 14.74
N GLN A 216 3.87 23.72 14.04
CA GLN A 216 2.50 23.90 14.54
C GLN A 216 1.89 22.59 15.05
N ASP A 217 1.17 22.63 16.17
CA ASP A 217 0.19 21.60 16.50
C ASP A 217 -0.98 21.70 15.51
N LEU A 218 -1.34 20.59 14.87
CA LEU A 218 -2.32 20.58 13.78
C LEU A 218 -3.76 20.35 14.29
N GLY A 219 -3.95 20.13 15.59
CA GLY A 219 -5.27 20.02 16.22
C GLY A 219 -6.13 18.93 15.56
N ALA A 220 -7.36 19.27 15.17
CA ALA A 220 -8.27 18.35 14.49
C ALA A 220 -7.74 17.82 13.14
N MET A 221 -6.81 18.54 12.49
CA MET A 221 -6.13 18.08 11.27
C MET A 221 -4.96 17.13 11.55
N GLY A 222 -4.68 16.81 12.82
CA GLY A 222 -3.58 15.95 13.23
C GLY A 222 -3.48 14.60 12.52
N PRO A 223 -4.59 13.85 12.34
CA PRO A 223 -4.62 12.60 11.58
C PRO A 223 -4.13 12.72 10.12
N ALA A 224 -4.14 13.92 9.54
CA ALA A 224 -3.65 14.15 8.20
C ALA A 224 -2.13 14.27 8.12
N GLY A 225 -1.42 14.63 9.21
CA GLY A 225 0.02 14.88 9.08
C GLY A 225 0.86 15.21 10.32
N GLN A 226 0.37 15.01 11.54
CA GLN A 226 1.06 15.53 12.73
C GLN A 226 2.35 14.81 13.12
N LEU A 227 2.43 13.51 12.81
CA LEU A 227 3.41 12.65 13.47
C LEU A 227 4.86 13.01 13.17
N TRP A 228 5.69 12.67 14.15
CA TRP A 228 7.13 12.55 14.03
C TRP A 228 7.52 11.10 14.10
N SER A 229 8.58 10.72 13.40
CA SER A 229 9.12 9.36 13.47
C SER A 229 10.62 9.35 13.14
N THR A 230 11.17 8.16 13.10
CA THR A 230 12.59 7.88 12.90
C THR A 230 12.77 6.85 11.77
N VAL A 231 13.97 6.74 11.22
CA VAL A 231 14.25 5.70 10.22
C VAL A 231 14.10 4.30 10.83
N ALA A 232 14.47 4.10 12.10
CA ALA A 232 14.31 2.82 12.77
C ALA A 232 12.83 2.39 12.84
N ASP A 233 11.94 3.29 13.25
CA ASP A 233 10.51 3.00 13.35
C ASP A 233 9.85 2.84 11.99
N LEU A 234 10.15 3.74 11.03
CA LEU A 234 9.61 3.62 9.67
C LEU A 234 10.16 2.40 8.92
N SER A 235 11.29 1.84 9.33
CA SER A 235 11.77 0.55 8.78
C SER A 235 10.92 -0.61 9.29
N ARG A 236 10.39 -0.55 10.53
CA ARG A 236 9.36 -1.50 10.99
C ARG A 236 8.05 -1.29 10.24
N TRP A 237 7.70 -0.05 9.95
CA TRP A 237 6.56 0.26 9.07
C TRP A 237 6.74 -0.28 7.65
N ALA A 238 7.96 -0.23 7.10
CA ALA A 238 8.27 -0.83 5.80
C ALA A 238 8.05 -2.35 5.81
N VAL A 239 8.47 -3.02 6.89
CA VAL A 239 8.23 -4.45 7.11
C VAL A 239 6.74 -4.75 7.22
N PHE A 240 5.98 -3.93 7.96
CA PHE A 240 4.52 -4.00 8.00
C PHE A 240 3.91 -3.95 6.60
N LEU A 241 4.21 -2.90 5.82
CA LEU A 241 3.69 -2.74 4.47
C LEU A 241 4.14 -3.84 3.50
N SER A 242 5.27 -4.50 3.78
CA SER A 242 5.76 -5.60 2.96
C SER A 242 4.94 -6.89 3.11
N GLY A 243 4.23 -7.06 4.23
CA GLY A 243 3.36 -8.21 4.48
C GLY A 243 3.39 -8.76 5.90
N ASP A 244 4.41 -8.45 6.69
CA ASP A 244 4.50 -8.87 8.09
C ASP A 244 3.74 -7.90 8.99
N THR A 245 2.44 -8.15 9.16
CA THR A 245 1.55 -7.25 9.87
C THR A 245 1.75 -7.25 11.39
N GLY A 246 2.63 -8.10 11.94
CA GLY A 246 2.79 -8.27 13.39
C GLY A 246 1.51 -8.71 14.11
N GLY A 247 0.53 -9.26 13.37
CA GLY A 247 -0.80 -9.60 13.89
C GLY A 247 -1.73 -8.41 14.11
N VAL A 248 -1.34 -7.19 13.72
CA VAL A 248 -2.19 -5.99 13.88
C VAL A 248 -3.34 -5.96 12.86
N LEU A 249 -3.12 -6.54 11.69
CA LEU A 249 -4.08 -6.60 10.59
C LEU A 249 -4.00 -7.96 9.92
N SER A 250 -5.09 -8.42 9.31
CA SER A 250 -5.02 -9.62 8.46
C SER A 250 -4.13 -9.36 7.23
N GLY A 251 -3.41 -10.38 6.76
CA GLY A 251 -2.58 -10.28 5.55
C GLY A 251 -3.41 -9.98 4.29
N ASP A 252 -4.63 -10.54 4.21
CA ASP A 252 -5.59 -10.31 3.13
C ASP A 252 -6.06 -8.84 3.13
N THR A 253 -6.29 -8.25 4.30
CA THR A 253 -6.69 -6.85 4.45
C THR A 253 -5.56 -5.88 4.05
N LEU A 254 -4.32 -6.17 4.44
CA LEU A 254 -3.18 -5.39 3.94
C LEU A 254 -3.01 -5.52 2.42
N ALA A 255 -3.28 -6.71 1.86
CA ALA A 255 -3.26 -6.90 0.42
C ALA A 255 -4.34 -6.05 -0.27
N GLU A 256 -5.57 -6.02 0.25
CA GLU A 256 -6.66 -5.15 -0.20
C GLU A 256 -6.26 -3.67 -0.15
N MET A 257 -5.63 -3.22 0.94
CA MET A 257 -5.14 -1.83 1.04
C MET A 257 -4.18 -1.45 -0.10
N CYS A 258 -3.41 -2.41 -0.60
CA CYS A 258 -2.41 -2.21 -1.64
C CYS A 258 -2.93 -2.43 -3.07
N GLU A 259 -4.24 -2.67 -3.25
CA GLU A 259 -4.86 -2.71 -4.56
C GLU A 259 -5.20 -1.30 -5.07
N PRO A 260 -5.05 -1.03 -6.39
CA PRO A 260 -5.36 0.29 -6.94
C PRO A 260 -6.86 0.55 -6.90
N VAL A 261 -7.25 1.64 -6.24
CA VAL A 261 -8.63 2.15 -6.21
C VAL A 261 -8.79 3.37 -7.12
N GLY A 262 -7.77 4.25 -7.16
CA GLY A 262 -7.74 5.42 -8.02
C GLY A 262 -6.42 5.56 -8.78
N VAL A 263 -6.50 6.02 -10.03
CA VAL A 263 -5.32 6.43 -10.83
C VAL A 263 -5.04 7.91 -10.54
N SER A 264 -3.79 8.24 -10.21
CA SER A 264 -3.41 9.59 -9.77
C SER A 264 -2.65 10.39 -10.83
N ASP A 265 -2.26 9.78 -11.94
CA ASP A 265 -1.43 10.39 -13.00
C ASP A 265 -2.07 10.31 -14.40
N GLY A 266 -3.40 10.17 -14.45
CA GLY A 266 -4.18 10.19 -15.68
C GLY A 266 -3.81 9.04 -16.62
N ASP A 267 -3.58 9.35 -17.90
CA ASP A 267 -3.32 8.36 -18.96
C ASP A 267 -1.98 7.64 -18.85
N ALA A 268 -1.08 8.06 -17.95
CA ALA A 268 0.19 7.37 -17.72
C ALA A 268 0.02 6.04 -16.99
N TRP A 269 -0.97 5.92 -16.08
CA TRP A 269 -1.27 4.70 -15.30
C TRP A 269 -0.04 4.16 -14.56
N THR A 270 0.87 5.04 -14.14
CA THR A 270 2.08 4.70 -13.38
C THR A 270 1.97 5.05 -11.91
N GLY A 271 0.99 5.88 -11.53
CA GLY A 271 0.69 6.28 -10.17
C GLY A 271 -0.76 6.00 -9.81
N GLY A 272 -0.97 5.49 -8.61
CA GLY A 272 -2.31 5.26 -8.08
C GLY A 272 -2.35 5.40 -6.57
N TYR A 273 -3.55 5.15 -6.04
CA TYR A 273 -3.82 5.18 -4.62
C TYR A 273 -4.69 3.99 -4.25
N GLY A 274 -4.31 3.29 -3.20
CA GLY A 274 -5.08 2.22 -2.57
C GLY A 274 -5.88 2.74 -1.38
N LEU A 275 -6.13 1.92 -0.38
CA LEU A 275 -6.79 2.35 0.85
C LEU A 275 -5.74 2.92 1.82
N GLY A 276 -5.39 4.19 1.61
CA GLY A 276 -4.45 4.94 2.44
C GLY A 276 -2.98 4.79 2.15
N VAL A 277 -2.64 4.19 1.02
CA VAL A 277 -1.27 4.08 0.51
C VAL A 277 -1.18 4.56 -0.94
N GLN A 278 -0.07 5.20 -1.26
CA GLN A 278 0.30 5.48 -2.65
C GLN A 278 0.84 4.22 -3.30
N LEU A 279 0.56 4.09 -4.60
CA LEU A 279 0.99 2.99 -5.44
C LEU A 279 1.75 3.54 -6.63
N TRP A 280 2.86 2.90 -6.99
CA TRP A 280 3.64 3.25 -8.17
C TRP A 280 3.96 2.01 -8.99
N ARG A 281 3.99 2.12 -10.31
CA ARG A 281 4.53 1.09 -11.20
C ARG A 281 5.96 1.44 -11.59
N SER A 282 6.89 0.54 -11.31
CA SER A 282 8.30 0.69 -11.69
C SER A 282 8.90 -0.66 -12.07
N GLY A 283 9.56 -0.74 -13.22
CA GLY A 283 10.21 -1.98 -13.67
C GLY A 283 9.26 -3.18 -13.77
N GLY A 284 7.98 -2.95 -14.11
CA GLY A 284 6.95 -3.99 -14.16
C GLY A 284 6.36 -4.39 -12.80
N ARG A 285 6.91 -3.89 -11.68
CA ARG A 285 6.47 -4.18 -10.31
C ARG A 285 5.59 -3.05 -9.77
N ARG A 286 4.74 -3.40 -8.81
CA ARG A 286 3.94 -2.44 -8.03
C ARG A 286 4.64 -2.16 -6.72
N LEU A 287 5.05 -0.91 -6.53
CA LEU A 287 5.59 -0.40 -5.28
C LEU A 287 4.47 0.24 -4.46
N VAL A 288 4.56 0.13 -3.15
CA VAL A 288 3.61 0.73 -2.19
C VAL A 288 4.35 1.66 -1.24
N GLY A 289 3.69 2.69 -0.75
CA GLY A 289 4.25 3.55 0.28
C GLY A 289 3.49 4.86 0.41
N HIS A 290 4.20 5.91 0.80
CA HIS A 290 3.63 7.26 0.86
C HIS A 290 4.74 8.31 0.98
N GLY A 291 4.52 9.49 0.41
CA GLY A 291 5.33 10.68 0.67
C GLY A 291 4.78 11.53 1.82
N GLY A 292 5.65 12.26 2.50
CA GLY A 292 5.34 13.18 3.58
C GLY A 292 5.88 14.56 3.29
N SER A 293 5.09 15.59 3.55
CA SER A 293 5.52 16.99 3.46
C SER A 293 4.73 17.81 4.45
N VAL A 294 5.44 18.65 5.18
CA VAL A 294 4.95 19.78 5.98
C VAL A 294 6.04 20.87 5.90
N PRO A 295 5.76 22.14 6.22
CA PRO A 295 6.77 23.19 6.20
C PRO A 295 8.05 22.78 6.94
N GLY A 296 9.17 22.78 6.23
CA GLY A 296 10.48 22.42 6.76
C GLY A 296 10.83 20.93 6.78
N TYR A 297 10.00 20.03 6.22
CA TYR A 297 10.26 18.59 6.26
C TYR A 297 9.76 17.85 5.02
N LEU A 298 10.52 16.82 4.62
CA LEU A 298 10.09 15.81 3.65
C LEU A 298 10.39 14.43 4.20
N ALA A 299 9.51 13.49 3.89
CA ALA A 299 9.66 12.09 4.23
C ALA A 299 9.16 11.21 3.09
N GLY A 300 9.71 10.01 2.98
CA GLY A 300 9.27 9.04 1.99
C GLY A 300 9.52 7.62 2.43
N ILE A 301 8.55 6.75 2.19
CA ILE A 301 8.68 5.30 2.28
C ILE A 301 8.25 4.68 0.96
N VAL A 302 9.01 3.70 0.48
CA VAL A 302 8.70 2.92 -0.72
C VAL A 302 9.03 1.46 -0.42
N VAL A 303 8.12 0.56 -0.73
CA VAL A 303 8.20 -0.87 -0.42
C VAL A 303 7.87 -1.67 -1.67
N ASP A 304 8.71 -2.67 -1.94
CA ASP A 304 8.45 -3.73 -2.88
C ASP A 304 7.98 -4.97 -2.09
N ARG A 305 6.68 -5.25 -2.17
CA ARG A 305 6.04 -6.33 -1.41
C ARG A 305 6.47 -7.71 -1.92
N GLU A 306 6.65 -7.84 -3.23
CA GLU A 306 7.08 -9.10 -3.84
C GLU A 306 8.47 -9.51 -3.32
N TRP A 307 9.33 -8.53 -3.12
CA TRP A 307 10.70 -8.75 -2.66
C TRP A 307 10.89 -8.59 -1.16
N SER A 308 9.83 -8.27 -0.42
CA SER A 308 9.88 -8.00 1.03
C SER A 308 11.01 -7.03 1.41
N SER A 309 11.11 -5.94 0.65
CA SER A 309 12.15 -4.93 0.80
C SER A 309 11.57 -3.53 0.72
N GLY A 310 12.19 -2.56 1.39
CA GLY A 310 11.70 -1.19 1.39
C GLY A 310 12.76 -0.20 1.77
N ALA A 311 12.55 1.06 1.45
CA ALA A 311 13.46 2.15 1.75
C ALA A 311 12.71 3.33 2.38
N VAL A 312 13.39 4.02 3.28
CA VAL A 312 12.91 5.20 4.00
C VAL A 312 13.91 6.34 3.83
N ALA A 313 13.44 7.57 3.67
CA ALA A 313 14.27 8.76 3.73
C ALA A 313 13.55 9.90 4.47
N LEU A 314 14.27 10.60 5.35
CA LEU A 314 13.78 11.72 6.17
C LEU A 314 14.70 12.93 6.02
N MET A 315 14.11 14.10 5.77
CA MET A 315 14.78 15.37 5.47
C MET A 315 14.16 16.50 6.27
N ASN A 316 14.97 17.45 6.74
CA ASN A 316 14.51 18.65 7.45
C ASN A 316 14.50 19.91 6.57
N CYS A 317 14.08 19.75 5.32
CA CYS A 317 13.80 20.83 4.39
C CYS A 317 12.87 20.36 3.27
N THR A 318 12.35 21.31 2.49
CA THR A 318 11.44 21.05 1.35
C THR A 318 12.07 21.28 -0.02
N SER A 319 13.39 21.42 -0.12
CA SER A 319 14.13 21.71 -1.37
C SER A 319 14.37 20.49 -2.27
N SER A 320 13.66 19.38 -2.07
CA SER A 320 13.81 18.14 -2.83
C SER A 320 12.47 17.43 -3.02
N GLU A 321 12.50 16.24 -3.63
CA GLU A 321 11.33 15.40 -3.83
C GLU A 321 11.08 14.49 -2.63
N LYS A 322 9.80 14.32 -2.24
CA LYS A 322 9.36 13.58 -1.04
C LYS A 322 9.92 12.14 -0.98
N SER A 323 9.74 11.38 -2.05
CA SER A 323 10.06 9.94 -2.10
C SER A 323 11.27 9.61 -2.98
N GLY A 324 11.91 10.60 -3.62
CA GLY A 324 12.94 10.37 -4.63
C GLY A 324 14.16 9.60 -4.11
N VAL A 325 14.61 9.91 -2.88
CA VAL A 325 15.74 9.23 -2.24
C VAL A 325 15.40 7.78 -1.92
N ALA A 326 14.25 7.52 -1.28
CA ALA A 326 13.80 6.17 -0.94
C ALA A 326 13.62 5.30 -2.20
N ALA A 327 12.96 5.83 -3.23
CA ALA A 327 12.79 5.13 -4.51
C ALA A 327 14.13 4.80 -5.18
N SER A 328 15.09 5.73 -5.16
CA SER A 328 16.43 5.52 -5.73
C SER A 328 17.22 4.43 -5.01
N LEU A 329 17.11 4.37 -3.67
CA LEU A 329 17.73 3.32 -2.87
C LEU A 329 17.11 1.95 -3.17
N LEU A 330 15.78 1.85 -3.26
CA LEU A 330 15.10 0.60 -3.56
C LEU A 330 15.38 0.11 -4.99
N SER A 331 15.44 1.01 -5.98
CA SER A 331 15.84 0.67 -7.35
C SER A 331 17.27 0.11 -7.38
N ALA A 332 18.20 0.80 -6.72
CA ALA A 332 19.59 0.36 -6.67
C ALA A 332 19.76 -0.99 -5.94
N LEU A 333 18.95 -1.27 -4.90
CA LEU A 333 18.92 -2.60 -4.27
C LEU A 333 18.56 -3.67 -5.29
N GLY A 334 17.55 -3.41 -6.12
CA GLY A 334 17.09 -4.37 -7.13
C GLY A 334 18.01 -4.61 -8.30
N GLU A 335 18.75 -3.57 -8.70
CA GLU A 335 19.74 -3.67 -9.76
C GLU A 335 20.98 -4.46 -9.29
N LEU A 336 21.41 -4.27 -8.04
CA LEU A 336 22.66 -4.81 -7.52
C LEU A 336 22.51 -6.12 -6.77
N GLU A 337 21.38 -6.31 -6.08
CA GLU A 337 21.08 -7.48 -5.26
C GLU A 337 19.62 -7.92 -5.43
N PRO A 338 19.21 -8.31 -6.66
CA PRO A 338 17.88 -8.89 -6.85
C PRO A 338 17.72 -10.13 -5.96
N PRO A 339 16.51 -10.39 -5.41
CA PRO A 339 16.29 -11.55 -4.58
C PRO A 339 16.55 -12.83 -5.38
N MET A 340 17.19 -13.79 -4.73
CA MET A 340 17.33 -15.12 -5.30
C MET A 340 15.96 -15.78 -5.38
N PRO A 341 15.58 -16.37 -6.53
CA PRO A 341 14.34 -17.13 -6.60
C PRO A 341 14.41 -18.29 -5.59
N GLY A 342 13.27 -18.62 -5.00
CA GLY A 342 13.17 -19.76 -4.09
C GLY A 342 13.66 -21.04 -4.78
N GLU A 343 14.42 -21.85 -4.05
CA GLU A 343 14.84 -23.15 -4.56
C GLU A 343 13.60 -23.99 -4.87
N TRP A 344 13.56 -24.53 -6.07
CA TRP A 344 12.51 -25.47 -6.43
C TRP A 344 12.70 -26.73 -5.58
N SER A 345 11.62 -27.17 -4.93
CA SER A 345 11.59 -28.41 -4.17
C SER A 345 10.37 -29.23 -4.60
N PRO A 346 10.49 -30.56 -4.72
CA PRO A 346 9.33 -31.41 -4.96
C PRO A 346 8.34 -31.28 -3.80
N GLU A 347 7.05 -31.13 -4.12
CA GLU A 347 5.98 -31.15 -3.11
C GLU A 347 5.71 -32.61 -2.71
N VAL A 348 5.71 -32.87 -1.40
CA VAL A 348 5.46 -34.20 -0.84
C VAL A 348 4.03 -34.24 -0.32
N GLY A 349 3.29 -35.30 -0.64
CA GLY A 349 1.92 -35.48 -0.15
C GLY A 349 0.82 -34.76 -0.95
N VAL A 350 1.09 -34.45 -2.23
CA VAL A 350 0.06 -33.93 -3.15
C VAL A 350 -1.10 -34.91 -3.27
N ASP A 351 -2.33 -34.43 -3.09
CA ASP A 351 -3.55 -35.20 -3.33
C ASP A 351 -3.63 -35.63 -4.82
N PRO A 352 -3.65 -36.94 -5.12
CA PRO A 352 -3.80 -37.45 -6.48
C PRO A 352 -5.05 -36.94 -7.20
N GLY A 353 -6.14 -36.65 -6.46
CA GLY A 353 -7.37 -36.08 -7.03
C GLY A 353 -7.19 -34.68 -7.62
N LEU A 354 -6.20 -33.92 -7.13
CA LEU A 354 -5.82 -32.63 -7.72
C LEU A 354 -4.96 -32.78 -8.96
N LEU A 355 -4.21 -33.88 -9.08
CA LEU A 355 -3.46 -34.18 -10.29
C LEU A 355 -4.39 -34.45 -11.48
N GLU A 356 -5.61 -34.95 -11.22
CA GLU A 356 -6.66 -35.07 -12.23
C GLU A 356 -7.24 -33.74 -12.69
N VAL A 357 -6.99 -32.64 -11.97
CA VAL A 357 -7.48 -31.29 -12.31
C VAL A 357 -6.44 -30.50 -13.10
N VAL A 358 -5.14 -30.77 -12.91
CA VAL A 358 -4.07 -30.04 -13.62
C VAL A 358 -4.00 -30.40 -15.11
N GLY A 359 -3.29 -29.58 -15.87
CA GLY A 359 -3.04 -29.80 -17.30
C GLY A 359 -3.89 -28.90 -18.20
N PRO A 360 -4.03 -29.26 -19.48
CA PRO A 360 -4.73 -28.43 -20.47
C PRO A 360 -6.26 -28.46 -20.25
N TRP A 361 -6.87 -27.32 -20.56
CA TRP A 361 -8.30 -27.04 -20.50
C TRP A 361 -8.71 -26.11 -21.64
N TYR A 362 -9.99 -26.07 -21.98
CA TYR A 362 -10.52 -25.24 -23.06
C TYR A 362 -11.80 -24.54 -22.62
N TRP A 363 -11.87 -23.23 -22.87
CA TRP A 363 -13.14 -22.50 -22.86
C TRP A 363 -13.50 -22.18 -24.31
N GLY A 364 -14.50 -22.85 -24.86
CA GLY A 364 -14.73 -22.81 -26.30
C GLY A 364 -13.59 -23.51 -27.04
N ALA A 365 -12.99 -22.79 -27.97
CA ALA A 365 -11.75 -23.18 -28.63
C ALA A 365 -10.49 -22.57 -27.99
N ALA A 366 -10.63 -21.75 -26.94
CA ALA A 366 -9.51 -21.03 -26.34
C ALA A 366 -8.75 -21.93 -25.35
N PRO A 367 -7.46 -22.25 -25.62
CA PRO A 367 -6.68 -23.12 -24.76
C PRO A 367 -6.25 -22.40 -23.48
N SER A 368 -6.40 -23.09 -22.36
CA SER A 368 -5.99 -22.69 -21.02
C SER A 368 -5.26 -23.84 -20.34
N GLY A 369 -4.57 -23.56 -19.24
CA GLY A 369 -3.94 -24.57 -18.40
C GLY A 369 -4.32 -24.36 -16.95
N VAL A 370 -4.38 -25.46 -16.19
CA VAL A 370 -4.43 -25.42 -14.74
C VAL A 370 -3.13 -26.01 -14.19
N ARG A 371 -2.50 -25.29 -13.26
CA ARG A 371 -1.35 -25.77 -12.48
C ARG A 371 -1.74 -25.91 -11.03
N LEU A 372 -1.17 -26.91 -10.38
CA LEU A 372 -1.20 -27.03 -8.94
C LEU A 372 -0.08 -26.18 -8.36
N LEU A 373 -0.43 -25.36 -7.38
CA LEU A 373 0.47 -24.63 -6.52
C LEU A 373 0.50 -25.31 -5.15
N ARG A 374 1.42 -24.87 -4.29
CA ARG A 374 1.54 -25.39 -2.93
C ARG A 374 0.23 -25.29 -2.15
N GLU A 375 0.07 -26.16 -1.16
CA GLU A 375 -1.10 -26.15 -0.24
C GLU A 375 -2.45 -26.38 -0.96
N GLY A 376 -2.43 -27.03 -2.12
CA GLY A 376 -3.65 -27.35 -2.87
C GLY A 376 -4.27 -26.17 -3.63
N TRP A 377 -3.53 -25.07 -3.78
CA TRP A 377 -3.95 -23.91 -4.58
C TRP A 377 -3.91 -24.24 -6.07
N LEU A 378 -4.77 -23.60 -6.86
CA LEU A 378 -4.80 -23.78 -8.31
C LEU A 378 -4.49 -22.46 -9.04
N GLU A 379 -3.78 -22.52 -10.15
CA GLU A 379 -3.60 -21.41 -11.08
C GLU A 379 -4.25 -21.78 -12.41
N LEU A 380 -5.26 -21.02 -12.84
CA LEU A 380 -5.81 -21.07 -14.19
C LEU A 380 -5.16 -19.97 -15.02
N PHE A 381 -4.57 -20.33 -16.16
CA PHE A 381 -3.86 -19.39 -17.03
C PHE A 381 -4.17 -19.67 -18.51
N SER A 382 -4.10 -18.63 -19.35
CA SER A 382 -4.29 -18.76 -20.80
C SER A 382 -3.04 -19.31 -21.47
N LEU A 383 -3.21 -20.24 -22.42
CA LEU A 383 -2.15 -20.73 -23.31
C LEU A 383 -2.14 -19.98 -24.66
N GLY A 384 -3.09 -19.08 -24.89
CA GLY A 384 -3.22 -18.31 -26.12
C GLY A 384 -2.20 -17.18 -26.27
N ARG A 385 -1.88 -16.81 -27.52
CA ARG A 385 -0.86 -15.80 -27.86
C ARG A 385 -1.16 -14.36 -27.40
N SER A 386 -2.43 -14.03 -27.15
CA SER A 386 -2.88 -12.69 -26.78
C SER A 386 -3.03 -12.48 -25.27
N GLY A 387 -2.57 -13.43 -24.44
CA GLY A 387 -3.01 -13.50 -23.04
C GLY A 387 -4.49 -13.89 -22.95
N GLY A 388 -5.01 -14.06 -21.73
CA GLY A 388 -6.41 -14.42 -21.50
C GLY A 388 -6.78 -14.37 -20.04
N ARG A 389 -8.02 -14.77 -19.73
CA ARG A 389 -8.53 -14.82 -18.35
C ARG A 389 -7.74 -15.85 -17.55
N GLY A 390 -7.43 -15.50 -16.31
CA GLY A 390 -6.72 -16.34 -15.38
C GLY A 390 -6.80 -15.77 -13.97
N ALA A 391 -6.49 -16.61 -13.00
CA ALA A 391 -6.44 -16.29 -11.59
C ALA A 391 -5.73 -17.40 -10.80
N ARG A 392 -5.23 -17.03 -9.62
CA ARG A 392 -4.91 -17.98 -8.54
C ARG A 392 -6.15 -18.24 -7.70
N PHE A 393 -6.29 -19.47 -7.20
CA PHE A 393 -7.46 -19.96 -6.49
C PHE A 393 -7.05 -20.63 -5.17
N ARG A 394 -7.56 -20.13 -4.04
CA ARG A 394 -7.35 -20.69 -2.70
C ARG A 394 -8.41 -21.77 -2.41
N PRO A 395 -8.04 -22.95 -1.89
CA PRO A 395 -9.01 -23.97 -1.51
C PRO A 395 -9.89 -23.50 -0.34
N ASN A 396 -11.19 -23.79 -0.42
CA ASN A 396 -12.17 -23.45 0.62
C ASN A 396 -12.38 -24.58 1.64
N GLY A 397 -11.80 -25.77 1.41
CA GLY A 397 -11.94 -26.96 2.26
C GLY A 397 -13.21 -27.78 2.04
N ASP A 398 -14.12 -27.32 1.18
CA ASP A 398 -15.38 -27.97 0.81
C ASP A 398 -15.35 -28.58 -0.61
N GLY A 399 -14.17 -28.68 -1.21
CA GLY A 399 -13.99 -29.12 -2.59
C GLY A 399 -14.17 -28.01 -3.64
N THR A 400 -14.26 -26.74 -3.21
CA THR A 400 -14.24 -25.57 -4.09
C THR A 400 -13.03 -24.69 -3.83
N TRP A 401 -12.76 -23.74 -4.74
CA TRP A 401 -11.71 -22.74 -4.58
C TRP A 401 -12.22 -21.34 -4.88
N THR A 402 -11.69 -20.34 -4.19
CA THR A 402 -12.01 -18.92 -4.41
C THR A 402 -10.89 -18.22 -5.16
N GLY A 403 -11.23 -17.54 -6.24
CA GLY A 403 -10.28 -16.76 -7.05
C GLY A 403 -9.81 -15.51 -6.30
N LEU A 404 -8.51 -15.23 -6.39
CA LEU A 404 -7.85 -14.22 -5.57
C LEU A 404 -7.42 -12.98 -6.36
N ASP A 405 -7.27 -13.11 -7.67
CA ASP A 405 -6.75 -12.07 -8.53
C ASP A 405 -7.24 -12.22 -9.97
N GLY A 406 -6.84 -11.28 -10.81
CA GLY A 406 -7.16 -11.27 -12.23
C GLY A 406 -8.67 -11.21 -12.49
N TYR A 407 -9.10 -11.83 -13.57
CA TYR A 407 -10.49 -11.73 -14.02
C TYR A 407 -11.48 -12.46 -13.08
N TYR A 408 -11.00 -13.48 -12.36
CA TYR A 408 -11.84 -14.33 -11.50
C TYR A 408 -11.73 -13.97 -10.01
N THR A 409 -11.29 -12.76 -9.68
CA THR A 409 -11.23 -12.30 -8.29
C THR A 409 -12.61 -12.41 -7.63
N GLY A 410 -12.69 -13.15 -6.52
CA GLY A 410 -13.94 -13.42 -5.78
C GLY A 410 -14.83 -14.52 -6.37
N GLU A 411 -14.54 -15.00 -7.58
CA GLU A 411 -15.32 -16.07 -8.22
C GLU A 411 -14.94 -17.44 -7.68
N VAL A 412 -15.91 -18.35 -7.61
CA VAL A 412 -15.69 -19.70 -7.10
C VAL A 412 -15.47 -20.70 -8.24
N LEU A 413 -14.32 -21.37 -8.21
CA LEU A 413 -14.01 -22.53 -9.05
C LEU A 413 -14.57 -23.81 -8.43
N ARG A 414 -15.29 -24.58 -9.25
CA ARG A 414 -15.83 -25.91 -8.89
C ARG A 414 -15.32 -26.95 -9.87
N VAL A 415 -14.88 -28.08 -9.33
CA VAL A 415 -14.54 -29.26 -10.12
C VAL A 415 -15.80 -30.11 -10.26
N VAL A 416 -16.34 -30.20 -11.47
CA VAL A 416 -17.54 -31.01 -11.73
C VAL A 416 -17.11 -32.40 -12.19
N ARG A 417 -17.65 -33.43 -11.52
CA ARG A 417 -17.39 -34.83 -11.83
C ARG A 417 -18.63 -35.47 -12.44
N ASP A 418 -18.43 -36.42 -13.36
CA ASP A 418 -19.52 -37.17 -13.97
C ASP A 418 -20.10 -38.25 -13.02
N GLY A 419 -21.11 -38.99 -13.49
CA GLY A 419 -21.77 -40.04 -12.70
C GLY A 419 -20.89 -41.22 -12.29
N VAL A 420 -19.66 -41.31 -12.81
CA VAL A 420 -18.67 -42.33 -12.45
C VAL A 420 -17.47 -41.75 -11.67
N GLY A 421 -17.53 -40.46 -11.30
CA GLY A 421 -16.56 -39.79 -10.44
C GLY A 421 -15.36 -39.19 -11.17
N VAL A 422 -15.31 -39.21 -12.50
CA VAL A 422 -14.23 -38.63 -13.30
C VAL A 422 -14.46 -37.14 -13.48
N VAL A 423 -13.39 -36.33 -13.42
CA VAL A 423 -13.49 -34.89 -13.68
C VAL A 423 -14.00 -34.66 -15.11
N SER A 424 -15.17 -34.03 -15.22
CA SER A 424 -15.82 -33.70 -16.49
C SER A 424 -15.40 -32.31 -16.97
N HIS A 425 -15.59 -31.30 -16.13
CA HIS A 425 -15.30 -29.90 -16.45
C HIS A 425 -15.03 -29.09 -15.18
N LEU A 426 -14.49 -27.89 -15.36
CA LEU A 426 -14.37 -26.88 -14.30
C LEU A 426 -15.36 -25.75 -14.55
N ASP A 427 -16.06 -25.34 -13.50
CA ASP A 427 -16.93 -24.18 -13.54
C ASP A 427 -16.29 -23.04 -12.75
N VAL A 428 -16.15 -21.88 -13.40
CA VAL A 428 -15.82 -20.62 -12.73
C VAL A 428 -16.86 -19.58 -13.14
N GLY A 429 -17.83 -19.29 -12.26
CA GLY A 429 -19.00 -18.49 -12.63
C GLY A 429 -19.79 -19.14 -13.78
N THR A 430 -19.86 -18.50 -14.95
CA THR A 430 -20.48 -19.05 -16.16
C THR A 430 -19.47 -19.62 -17.17
N PHE A 431 -18.19 -19.73 -16.80
CA PHE A 431 -17.12 -20.23 -17.66
C PHE A 431 -16.91 -21.73 -17.43
N VAL A 432 -17.31 -22.53 -18.42
CA VAL A 432 -17.14 -23.99 -18.41
C VAL A 432 -15.84 -24.36 -19.13
N TYR A 433 -14.90 -24.92 -18.40
CA TYR A 433 -13.64 -25.40 -18.96
C TYR A 433 -13.68 -26.91 -19.17
N THR A 434 -13.44 -27.37 -20.40
CA THR A 434 -13.47 -28.77 -20.79
C THR A 434 -12.08 -29.28 -21.17
N ARG A 435 -11.86 -30.60 -21.14
CA ARG A 435 -10.57 -31.21 -21.52
C ARG A 435 -10.28 -31.14 -23.02
N GLU A 436 -11.32 -31.01 -23.82
CA GLU A 436 -11.25 -30.81 -25.27
C GLU A 436 -11.98 -29.51 -25.64
N PRO A 437 -11.69 -28.91 -26.81
CA PRO A 437 -12.53 -27.84 -27.33
C PRO A 437 -14.01 -28.25 -27.37
N TYR A 438 -14.89 -27.27 -27.25
CA TYR A 438 -16.34 -27.48 -27.29
C TYR A 438 -16.77 -28.29 -28.52
N GLY A 439 -17.81 -29.14 -28.37
CA GLY A 439 -18.35 -30.15 -29.32
C GLY A 439 -19.61 -29.66 -30.10
N PRO A 440 -19.96 -30.10 -31.33
CA PRO A 440 -20.97 -29.38 -32.12
C PRO A 440 -22.42 -29.65 -31.69
N ALA A 441 -22.66 -30.67 -30.87
CA ALA A 441 -23.99 -31.14 -30.47
C ALA A 441 -24.27 -31.02 -28.95
N GLY A 442 -23.37 -30.44 -28.15
CA GLY A 442 -23.57 -30.23 -26.72
C GLY A 442 -24.21 -28.86 -26.42
N VAL A 443 -24.50 -28.59 -25.14
CA VAL A 443 -24.85 -27.24 -24.61
C VAL A 443 -23.67 -26.23 -24.76
N VAL A 444 -22.64 -26.64 -25.48
CA VAL A 444 -21.25 -26.22 -25.46
C VAL A 444 -20.73 -26.46 -26.89
N PRO A 445 -20.82 -25.48 -27.83
CA PRO A 445 -20.67 -25.71 -29.29
C PRO A 445 -19.22 -25.64 -29.84
N GLY A 446 -18.86 -26.55 -30.76
CA GLY A 446 -17.68 -26.50 -31.68
C GLY A 446 -17.24 -27.87 -32.23
N GLY A 447 -16.61 -28.01 -33.40
CA GLY A 447 -16.08 -29.32 -33.82
C GLY A 447 -15.44 -29.29 -35.19
N VAL A 448 -14.78 -30.37 -35.60
CA VAL A 448 -14.28 -30.51 -36.98
C VAL A 448 -15.01 -31.66 -37.64
N ASP A 449 -15.76 -31.38 -38.70
CA ASP A 449 -16.37 -32.40 -39.56
C ASP A 449 -15.64 -32.48 -40.92
N SER A 450 -16.16 -33.30 -41.84
CA SER A 450 -15.58 -33.48 -43.18
C SER A 450 -15.53 -32.19 -44.03
N ALA A 451 -16.22 -31.13 -43.62
CA ALA A 451 -16.24 -29.82 -44.27
C ALA A 451 -15.34 -28.78 -43.57
N GLY A 452 -14.80 -29.07 -42.38
CA GLY A 452 -13.88 -28.18 -41.65
C GLY A 452 -14.33 -27.90 -40.22
N TRP A 453 -13.92 -26.75 -39.65
CA TRP A 453 -14.39 -26.31 -38.33
C TRP A 453 -15.84 -25.82 -38.44
N VAL A 454 -16.78 -26.46 -37.75
CA VAL A 454 -18.22 -26.14 -37.75
C VAL A 454 -18.69 -25.77 -36.34
#